data_AF-A0A7Y2NHC3-F1
#
_entry.id   AF-A0A7Y2NHC3-F1
#
_cell.length_a   1.000
_cell.length_b   1.000
_cell.length_c   1.000
_cell.angle_alpha   90.00
_cell.angle_beta   90.00
_cell.angle_gamma   90.00
#
_symmetry.space_group_name_H-M   'P 1'
#
loop_
_entity.id
_entity.type
_entity.pdbx_description
1 polymer ?
#
loop_
_entity_poly.entity_id
_entity_poly.type
_entity_poly.pdbx_seq_one_letter_code
_entity_poly.pdbx_strand_id
1 'polypeptide(L)'
;MCDAVASMRPMGVAEATACAEAYEAVKVYFIPDWDLAPKGTLKRFEQDMAGYRGFKSWEIDNADTVTHLKQGAERSVRAAKIARH
;
A
#
# COMPACT_ATOMS: atom_id res chain seq x y z
N MET A 1 5.37 3.17 3.78
CA MET A 1 4.50 1.99 3.68
C MET A 1 3.42 2.14 4.73
N CYS A 2 2.15 2.27 4.35
CA CYS A 2 1.14 2.68 5.34
C CYS A 2 0.75 1.56 6.30
N ASP A 3 0.97 0.31 5.92
CA ASP A 3 0.98 -0.83 6.84
C ASP A 3 2.03 -0.65 7.95
N ALA A 4 3.25 -0.23 7.60
CA ALA A 4 4.28 0.06 8.60
C ALA A 4 3.87 1.21 9.52
N VAL A 5 3.29 2.29 8.97
CA VAL A 5 2.81 3.43 9.78
C VAL A 5 1.65 3.02 10.68
N ALA A 6 0.67 2.27 10.15
CA ALA A 6 -0.47 1.74 10.89
C ALA A 6 -0.03 0.81 12.02
N SER A 7 1.05 0.04 11.84
CA SER A 7 1.61 -0.84 12.88
C SER A 7 2.30 -0.07 14.01
N MET A 8 2.74 1.17 13.77
CA MET A 8 3.45 2.00 14.75
C MET A 8 2.51 2.94 15.52
N ARG A 9 1.45 3.44 14.88
CA ARG A 9 0.45 4.31 15.53
C ARG A 9 -0.88 4.31 14.78
N PRO A 10 -1.98 4.70 15.45
CA PRO A 10 -3.20 5.10 14.76
C PRO A 10 -2.92 6.21 13.74
N MET A 11 -3.47 6.07 12.53
CA MET A 11 -3.41 7.08 11.49
C MET A 11 -4.62 8.02 11.61
N GLY A 12 -4.41 9.31 11.34
CA GLY A 12 -5.52 10.25 11.20
C GLY A 12 -6.34 9.93 9.95
N VAL A 13 -7.60 10.37 9.89
CA VAL A 13 -8.52 10.04 8.78
C VAL A 13 -7.93 10.42 7.42
N ALA A 14 -7.37 11.62 7.26
CA ALA A 14 -6.77 12.06 6.00
C ALA A 14 -5.57 11.19 5.57
N GLU A 15 -4.75 10.78 6.53
CA GLU A 15 -3.60 9.89 6.28
C GLU A 15 -4.06 8.49 5.89
N ALA A 16 -5.07 7.96 6.58
CA ALA A 16 -5.67 6.67 6.25
C ALA A 16 -6.31 6.66 4.85
N THR A 17 -7.01 7.74 4.46
CA THR A 17 -7.60 7.88 3.12
C THR A 17 -6.53 7.93 2.04
N ALA A 18 -5.51 8.77 2.19
CA ALA A 18 -4.41 8.86 1.23
C ALA A 18 -3.68 7.51 1.09
N CYS A 19 -3.52 6.80 2.19
CA CYS A 19 -2.97 5.45 2.20
C CYS A 19 -3.86 4.44 1.47
N ALA A 20 -5.17 4.46 1.73
CA ALA A 20 -6.12 3.59 1.04
C ALA A 20 -6.09 3.83 -0.49
N GLU A 21 -6.08 5.09 -0.93
CA GLU A 21 -5.99 5.45 -2.35
C GLU A 21 -4.71 4.93 -3.01
N ALA A 22 -3.56 5.06 -2.33
CA ALA A 22 -2.30 4.53 -2.82
C ALA A 22 -2.31 2.99 -2.92
N TYR A 23 -2.86 2.30 -1.91
CA TYR A 23 -3.00 0.84 -1.95
C TYR A 23 -3.95 0.38 -3.05
N GLU A 24 -5.07 1.07 -3.23
CA GLU A 24 -6.01 0.77 -4.32
C GLU A 24 -5.31 0.91 -5.68
N ALA A 25 -4.56 1.99 -5.91
CA ALA A 25 -3.81 2.17 -7.16
C ALA A 25 -2.80 1.03 -7.41
N VAL A 26 -2.12 0.54 -6.37
CA VAL A 26 -1.15 -0.55 -6.50
C VAL A 26 -1.83 -1.90 -6.73
N LYS A 27 -2.89 -2.23 -5.98
CA LYS A 27 -3.60 -3.51 -6.10
C LYS A 27 -4.19 -3.74 -7.49
N VAL A 28 -4.62 -2.67 -8.16
CA VAL A 28 -5.16 -2.72 -9.53
C VAL A 28 -4.19 -3.35 -10.52
N TYR A 29 -2.87 -3.17 -10.35
CA TYR A 29 -1.86 -3.81 -11.20
C TYR A 29 -1.79 -5.32 -11.07
N PHE A 30 -2.32 -5.88 -9.97
CA PHE A 30 -2.34 -7.31 -9.70
C PHE A 30 -3.70 -7.95 -10.04
N ILE A 31 -4.63 -7.18 -10.60
CA ILE A 31 -5.92 -7.68 -11.08
C ILE A 31 -5.78 -8.04 -12.58
N PRO A 32 -6.09 -9.28 -12.99
CA PRO A 32 -6.00 -9.70 -14.39
C PRO A 32 -6.80 -8.78 -15.32
N ASP A 33 -6.21 -8.46 -16.47
CA ASP A 33 -6.81 -7.70 -17.58
C ASP A 33 -7.39 -6.32 -17.21
N TRP A 34 -7.16 -5.85 -15.97
CA TRP A 34 -7.75 -4.63 -15.43
C TRP A 34 -9.27 -4.54 -15.57
N ASP A 35 -9.98 -5.68 -15.66
CA ASP A 35 -11.45 -5.74 -15.69
C ASP A 35 -12.02 -5.45 -14.31
N LEU A 36 -12.03 -4.18 -13.90
CA LEU A 36 -12.50 -3.77 -12.59
C LEU A 36 -14.01 -3.64 -12.56
N ALA A 37 -14.64 -4.38 -11.66
CA ALA A 37 -16.04 -4.18 -11.32
C ALA A 37 -16.26 -2.79 -10.67
N PRO A 38 -17.49 -2.24 -10.74
CA PRO A 38 -17.82 -0.98 -10.10
C PRO A 38 -17.53 -0.99 -8.60
N LYS A 39 -17.06 0.15 -8.06
CA LYS A 39 -16.83 0.33 -6.62
C LYS A 39 -18.12 0.05 -5.83
N GLY A 40 -17.97 -0.55 -4.65
CA GLY A 40 -19.08 -0.90 -3.75
C GLY A 40 -19.80 -2.20 -4.10
N THR A 41 -19.40 -2.90 -5.17
CA THR A 41 -19.94 -4.22 -5.51
C THR A 41 -19.16 -5.34 -4.81
N LEU A 42 -19.82 -6.49 -4.59
CA LEU A 42 -19.15 -7.68 -4.06
C LEU A 42 -18.03 -8.17 -4.99
N LYS A 43 -18.27 -8.19 -6.31
CA LYS A 43 -17.25 -8.53 -7.32
C LYS A 43 -16.01 -7.64 -7.19
N ARG A 44 -16.19 -6.34 -6.96
CA ARG A 44 -15.07 -5.42 -6.75
C ARG A 44 -14.30 -5.74 -5.47
N PHE A 45 -15.00 -6.03 -4.37
CA PHE A 45 -14.35 -6.46 -3.12
C PHE A 45 -13.50 -7.73 -3.32
N GLU A 46 -14.01 -8.72 -4.04
CA GLU A 46 -13.29 -9.95 -4.36
C GLU A 46 -12.03 -9.68 -5.20
N GLN A 47 -12.14 -8.78 -6.18
CA GLN A 47 -11.01 -8.34 -7.00
C GLN A 47 -9.95 -7.59 -6.19
N ASP A 48 -10.35 -6.70 -5.29
CA ASP A 48 -9.43 -5.97 -4.42
C ASP A 48 -8.68 -6.95 -3.49
N MET A 49 -9.38 -7.97 -2.97
CA MET A 49 -8.78 -9.04 -2.17
C MET A 49 -7.81 -9.91 -2.98
N ALA A 50 -8.15 -10.23 -4.23
CA ALA A 50 -7.27 -10.98 -5.12
C ALA A 50 -6.01 -10.16 -5.49
N GLY A 51 -6.17 -8.90 -5.87
CA GLY A 51 -5.07 -7.98 -6.15
C GLY A 51 -4.16 -7.77 -4.94
N TYR A 52 -4.73 -7.66 -3.74
CA TYR A 52 -3.95 -7.61 -2.51
C TYR A 52 -3.11 -8.88 -2.30
N ARG A 53 -3.68 -10.06 -2.49
CA ARG A 53 -2.92 -11.33 -2.41
C ARG A 53 -1.80 -11.38 -3.45
N GLY A 54 -2.07 -10.95 -4.69
CA GLY A 54 -1.06 -10.87 -5.75
C GLY A 54 0.09 -9.93 -5.38
N PHE A 55 -0.22 -8.74 -4.85
CA PHE A 55 0.77 -7.81 -4.33
C PHE A 55 1.63 -8.43 -3.22
N LYS A 56 1.01 -9.10 -2.24
CA LYS A 56 1.73 -9.76 -1.14
C LYS A 56 2.64 -10.90 -1.64
N SER A 57 2.22 -11.66 -2.65
CA SER A 57 3.07 -12.67 -3.29
C SER A 57 4.28 -12.02 -3.95
N TRP A 58 4.04 -10.96 -4.74
CA TRP A 58 5.13 -10.21 -5.37
C TRP A 58 6.12 -9.65 -4.36
N GLU A 59 5.66 -9.14 -3.21
CA GLU A 59 6.57 -8.66 -2.16
C GLU A 59 7.47 -9.77 -1.59
N ILE A 60 6.95 -11.00 -1.47
CA ILE A 60 7.73 -12.16 -1.02
C ILE A 60 8.78 -12.52 -2.07
N ASP A 61 8.37 -12.57 -3.35
CA ASP A 61 9.25 -12.90 -4.47
C ASP A 61 10.31 -11.81 -4.75
N ASN A 62 10.11 -10.60 -4.21
CA ASN A 62 10.98 -9.43 -4.42
C ASN A 62 11.49 -8.85 -3.09
N ALA A 63 11.82 -9.71 -2.12
CA ALA A 63 12.17 -9.33 -0.76
C ALA A 63 13.30 -8.28 -0.67
N ASP A 64 14.33 -8.36 -1.52
CA ASP A 64 15.44 -7.39 -1.54
C ASP A 64 14.98 -6.00 -1.99
N THR A 65 14.20 -5.95 -3.07
CA THR A 65 13.60 -4.70 -3.57
C THR A 65 12.71 -4.07 -2.51
N VAL A 66 11.85 -4.87 -1.87
CA VAL A 66 10.97 -4.40 -0.79
C VAL A 66 11.79 -3.88 0.39
N THR A 67 12.87 -4.56 0.76
CA THR A 67 13.77 -4.13 1.84
C THR A 67 14.40 -2.78 1.50
N HIS A 68 14.90 -2.60 0.28
CA HIS A 68 15.47 -1.33 -0.16
C HIS A 68 14.43 -0.20 -0.15
N LEU A 69 13.21 -0.45 -0.62
CA LEU A 69 12.11 0.52 -0.57
C LEU A 69 11.77 0.92 0.87
N LYS A 70 11.71 -0.04 1.80
CA LYS A 70 11.47 0.21 3.23
C LYS A 70 12.56 1.10 3.84
N GLN A 71 13.83 0.79 3.57
CA GLN A 71 14.96 1.61 4.02
C GLN A 71 14.90 3.03 3.44
N GLY A 72 14.54 3.17 2.17
CA GLY A 72 14.33 4.47 1.52
C GLY A 72 13.24 5.29 2.21
N ALA A 73 12.09 4.67 2.46
CA ALA A 73 10.98 5.31 3.16
C ALA A 73 11.36 5.74 4.58
N GLU A 74 12.11 4.91 5.31
CA GLU A 74 12.59 5.26 6.65
C GLU A 74 13.49 6.50 6.62
N ARG A 75 14.42 6.58 5.66
CA ARG A 75 15.28 7.76 5.48
C ARG A 75 14.46 9.04 5.24
N SER A 76 13.45 8.98 4.37
CA SER A 76 12.58 10.12 4.09
C SER A 76 11.79 10.58 5.33
N VAL A 77 11.26 9.65 6.12
CA VAL A 77 10.54 9.98 7.35
C VAL A 77 11.48 10.62 8.38
N ARG A 78 12.70 10.09 8.55
CA ARG A 78 13.70 10.67 9.46
C ARG A 78 14.07 12.09 9.04
N ALA A 79 14.33 12.33 7.76
CA ALA A 79 14.64 13.66 7.23
C ALA A 79 13.49 14.66 7.48
N ALA A 80 12.24 14.25 7.22
CA ALA A 80 11.07 15.10 7.44
C ALA A 80 10.83 15.45 8.92
N LYS A 81 11.19 14.56 9.86
CA LYS A 81 11.15 14.84 11.30
C LYS A 81 12.22 15.86 11.71
N ILE A 82 13.45 15.72 11.19
CA ILE A 82 14.55 16.65 11.50
C ILE A 82 14.23 18.06 11.00
N ALA A 83 13.67 18.21 9.80
CA ALA A 83 13.35 19.51 9.22
C ALA A 83 12.19 20.26 9.91
N ARG A 84 11.49 19.64 10.86
CA ARG A 84 10.37 20.24 11.62
C ARG A 84 10.76 20.68 13.04
N HIS A 85 12.03 20.55 13.40
CA HIS A 85 12.64 21.03 14.64
C HIS A 85 13.66 22.13 14.33
#